data_AF-A0A7S2PA95-F1
#
_entry.id   AF-A0A7S2PA95-F1
#
_cell.length_a   1.000
_cell.length_b   1.000
_cell.length_c   1.000
_cell.angle_alpha   90.00
_cell.angle_beta   90.00
_cell.angle_gamma   90.00
#
_symmetry.space_group_name_H-M   'P 1'
#
loop_
_entity.id
_entity.type
_entity.pdbx_description
1 polymer ?
#
loop_
_entity_poly.entity_id
_entity_poly.type
_entity_poly.pdbx_seq_one_letter_code
_entity_poly.pdbx_strand_id
1 'polypeptide(L)'
;VRFHLRGQAAQGLQVTGCANAKVAQTIRGTFALHGENHGRPVFRRGAEEVYSYFWDDRDGDAMCGWWFGPQVGGDQVWAFHPERSMAPPSTGWHVPFGGPVDATLVVRC
;
A
#
# COMPACT_ATOMS: atom_id res chain seq x y z
N VAL A 1 8.21 41.37 4.83
CA VAL A 1 8.47 40.74 3.51
C VAL A 1 7.94 39.32 3.56
N ARG A 2 6.87 39.00 2.83
CA ARG A 2 6.32 37.63 2.75
C ARG A 2 7.22 36.81 1.84
N PHE A 3 7.77 35.71 2.33
CA PHE A 3 8.36 34.68 1.48
C PHE A 3 7.37 33.51 1.39
N HIS A 4 6.75 33.36 0.22
CA HIS A 4 6.17 32.10 -0.21
C HIS A 4 7.23 31.37 -1.02
N LEU A 5 7.68 30.19 -0.60
CA LEU A 5 8.32 29.24 -1.49
C LEU A 5 7.91 27.79 -1.13
N ARG A 6 6.97 27.30 -1.94
CA ARG A 6 6.78 25.92 -2.41
C ARG A 6 6.61 24.84 -1.33
N GLY A 7 5.35 24.50 -1.06
CA GLY A 7 5.02 23.18 -0.54
C GLY A 7 5.54 22.13 -1.52
N GLN A 8 6.49 21.31 -1.08
CA GLN A 8 6.78 20.06 -1.74
C GLN A 8 5.48 19.25 -1.70
N ALA A 9 4.93 18.90 -2.86
CA ALA A 9 3.93 17.85 -2.91
C ALA A 9 4.60 16.60 -2.33
N ALA A 10 4.15 16.15 -1.16
CA ALA A 10 4.63 14.91 -0.58
C ALA A 10 4.34 13.80 -1.61
N GLN A 11 5.37 13.03 -2.01
CA GLN A 11 5.18 11.80 -2.78
C GLN A 11 4.23 10.91 -1.98
N GLY A 12 3.05 10.66 -2.52
CA GLY A 12 1.93 10.07 -1.81
C GLY A 12 1.25 9.01 -2.64
N LEU A 13 0.65 8.05 -1.97
CA LEU A 13 -0.08 6.96 -2.62
C LEU A 13 -1.57 7.29 -2.65
N GLN A 14 -2.20 7.22 -3.80
CA GLN A 14 -3.65 7.27 -3.92
C GLN A 14 -4.19 5.88 -4.21
N VAL A 15 -5.12 5.42 -3.37
CA VAL A 15 -5.80 4.14 -3.52
C VAL A 15 -7.28 4.37 -3.82
N THR A 16 -7.78 3.78 -4.92
CA THR A 16 -9.18 3.88 -5.37
C THR A 16 -9.70 2.52 -5.84
N GLY A 17 -11.02 2.42 -6.05
CA GLY A 17 -11.65 1.16 -6.46
C GLY A 17 -11.61 0.08 -5.38
N CYS A 18 -11.41 -1.19 -5.68
CA CYS A 18 -11.71 -2.35 -4.82
C CYS A 18 -13.22 -2.63 -4.72
N ALA A 19 -13.62 -3.78 -5.25
CA ALA A 19 -14.98 -4.29 -5.30
C ALA A 19 -15.43 -4.88 -3.95
N ASN A 20 -14.49 -5.38 -3.14
CA ASN A 20 -14.80 -5.80 -1.78
C ASN A 20 -15.09 -4.58 -0.91
N ALA A 21 -16.37 -4.33 -0.59
CA ALA A 21 -16.79 -3.12 0.13
C ALA A 21 -16.14 -2.94 1.51
N LYS A 22 -15.92 -4.03 2.26
CA LYS A 22 -15.31 -3.96 3.60
C LYS A 22 -13.83 -3.58 3.53
N VAL A 23 -13.10 -4.21 2.61
CA VAL A 23 -11.68 -3.87 2.38
C VAL A 23 -11.57 -2.47 1.78
N ALA A 24 -12.44 -2.11 0.83
CA ALA A 24 -12.46 -0.80 0.21
C ALA A 24 -12.65 0.34 1.21
N GLN A 25 -13.53 0.18 2.20
CA GLN A 25 -13.70 1.15 3.30
C GLN A 25 -12.41 1.33 4.12
N THR A 26 -11.56 0.30 4.16
CA THR A 26 -10.34 0.28 4.97
C THR A 26 -9.11 0.75 4.19
N ILE A 27 -8.96 0.45 2.90
CA ILE A 27 -7.70 0.73 2.18
C ILE A 27 -7.76 1.92 1.23
N ARG A 28 -8.95 2.43 0.88
CA ARG A 28 -9.08 3.61 0.02
C ARG A 28 -8.55 4.87 0.72
N GLY A 29 -8.01 5.79 -0.08
CA GLY A 29 -7.62 7.11 0.37
C GLY A 29 -6.21 7.50 -0.05
N THR A 30 -5.72 8.55 0.58
CA THR A 30 -4.40 9.13 0.31
C THR A 30 -3.44 8.78 1.43
N PHE A 31 -2.29 8.21 1.09
CA PHE A 31 -1.24 7.85 2.02
C PHE A 31 -0.06 8.78 1.79
N ALA A 32 0.65 9.11 2.87
CA ALA A 32 1.92 9.81 2.80
C ALA A 32 3.07 8.80 2.88
N LEU A 33 4.21 9.12 2.27
CA LEU A 33 5.46 8.42 2.55
C LEU A 33 5.74 8.47 4.06
N HIS A 34 6.00 7.31 4.65
CA HIS A 34 6.18 7.14 6.09
C HIS A 34 7.58 6.66 6.46
N GLY A 35 8.17 5.78 5.65
CA GLY A 35 9.47 5.20 5.92
C GLY A 35 9.90 4.20 4.85
N GLU A 36 10.68 3.21 5.24
CA GLU A 36 11.19 2.15 4.36
C GLU A 36 11.04 0.78 5.04
N ASN A 37 10.78 -0.26 4.26
CA ASN A 37 10.89 -1.66 4.67
C ASN A 37 11.50 -2.48 3.52
N HIS A 38 12.51 -3.29 3.84
CA HIS A 38 13.26 -4.11 2.87
C HIS A 38 13.65 -3.36 1.57
N GLY A 39 14.23 -2.17 1.70
CA GLY A 39 14.71 -1.38 0.57
C GLY A 39 13.63 -0.67 -0.24
N ARG A 40 12.37 -0.64 0.23
CA ARG A 40 11.23 -0.07 -0.50
C ARG A 40 10.40 0.87 0.38
N PRO A 41 9.74 1.88 -0.22
CA PRO A 41 8.95 2.85 0.52
C PRO A 41 7.79 2.18 1.28
N VAL A 42 7.55 2.65 2.49
CA VAL A 42 6.35 2.39 3.27
C VAL A 42 5.47 3.63 3.21
N PHE A 43 4.21 3.45 2.82
CA PHE A 43 3.20 4.51 2.83
C PHE A 43 2.24 4.29 3.98
N ARG A 44 1.81 5.36 4.64
CA ARG A 44 0.83 5.32 5.75
C ARG A 44 -0.33 6.27 5.51
N ARG A 45 -1.56 5.79 5.71
CA ARG A 45 -2.76 6.63 5.77
C ARG A 45 -3.01 7.08 7.21
N GLY A 46 -2.35 8.18 7.58
CA GLY A 46 -2.60 8.99 8.77
C GLY A 46 -3.03 8.23 10.03
N ALA A 47 -4.18 8.64 10.60
CA ALA A 47 -4.71 8.22 11.89
C ALA A 47 -5.25 6.78 11.92
N GLU A 48 -5.54 6.18 10.77
CA GLU A 48 -6.19 4.86 10.68
C GLU A 48 -5.18 3.70 10.60
N GLU A 49 -3.89 4.00 10.70
CA GLU A 49 -2.78 3.03 10.74
C GLU A 49 -2.81 2.02 9.58
N VAL A 50 -3.24 2.45 8.40
CA VAL A 50 -3.21 1.61 7.19
C VAL A 50 -1.88 1.81 6.49
N TYR A 51 -1.14 0.73 6.28
CA TYR A 51 0.16 0.74 5.63
C TYR A 51 0.10 0.07 4.26
N SER A 52 0.88 0.59 3.32
CA SER A 52 1.32 -0.13 2.12
C SER A 52 2.82 -0.34 2.22
N TYR A 53 3.27 -1.59 2.19
CA TYR A 53 4.67 -1.96 2.42
C TYR A 53 5.06 -3.21 1.63
N PHE A 54 6.35 -3.39 1.39
CA PHE A 54 6.90 -4.60 0.79
C PHE A 54 7.40 -5.57 1.86
N TRP A 55 7.28 -6.87 1.63
CA TRP A 55 7.89 -7.95 2.39
C TRP A 55 8.82 -8.78 1.48
N ASP A 56 10.03 -9.07 1.94
CA ASP A 56 10.97 -9.89 1.17
C ASP A 56 10.66 -11.39 1.28
N ASP A 57 11.52 -12.24 0.73
CA ASP A 57 11.33 -13.69 0.65
C ASP A 57 11.81 -14.46 1.89
N ARG A 58 12.11 -13.78 3.01
CA ARG A 58 12.60 -14.42 4.25
C ARG A 58 11.66 -15.51 4.79
N ASP A 59 10.36 -15.35 4.55
CA ASP A 59 9.30 -16.28 4.98
C ASP A 59 8.73 -17.11 3.79
N GLY A 60 9.45 -17.10 2.66
CA GLY A 60 9.12 -17.84 1.45
C GLY A 60 8.48 -17.00 0.34
N ASP A 61 8.61 -17.49 -0.89
CA ASP A 61 8.18 -16.79 -2.10
C ASP A 61 6.69 -16.42 -2.11
N ALA A 62 5.85 -17.22 -1.45
CA ALA A 62 4.41 -16.98 -1.35
C ALA A 62 4.06 -15.75 -0.50
N MET A 63 4.97 -15.29 0.36
CA MET A 63 4.79 -14.10 1.20
C MET A 63 5.54 -12.87 0.66
N CYS A 64 6.40 -13.07 -0.34
CA CYS A 64 7.19 -12.02 -0.94
C CYS A 64 6.32 -11.13 -1.84
N GLY A 65 6.27 -9.83 -1.56
CA GLY A 65 5.47 -8.91 -2.34
C GLY A 65 5.00 -7.68 -1.57
N TRP A 66 4.01 -6.99 -2.13
CA TRP A 66 3.40 -5.80 -1.55
C TRP A 66 2.13 -6.14 -0.77
N TRP A 67 1.96 -5.49 0.36
CA TRP A 67 0.90 -5.75 1.32
C TRP A 67 0.18 -4.46 1.74
N PHE A 68 -1.12 -4.60 2.01
CA PHE A 68 -1.87 -3.65 2.84
C PHE A 68 -2.19 -4.29 4.20
N GLY A 69 -1.83 -3.61 5.29
CA GLY A 69 -2.07 -4.10 6.66
C GLY A 69 -2.05 -2.99 7.72
N PRO A 70 -2.52 -3.26 8.95
CA PRO A 70 -2.56 -2.31 10.05
C PRO A 70 -1.17 -2.08 10.68
N GLN A 71 -0.20 -2.91 10.31
CA GLN A 71 1.18 -2.85 10.78
C GLN A 71 2.09 -3.43 9.69
N VAL A 72 3.29 -2.87 9.54
CA VAL A 72 4.34 -3.45 8.69
C VAL A 72 4.81 -4.77 9.29
N GLY A 73 4.70 -5.87 8.53
CA GLY A 73 5.09 -7.21 8.96
C GLY A 73 4.17 -7.84 10.03
N GLY A 74 2.95 -7.32 10.19
CA GLY A 74 1.96 -7.92 11.10
C GLY A 74 1.14 -9.05 10.44
N ASP A 75 0.55 -9.91 11.26
CA ASP A 75 -0.21 -11.10 10.80
C ASP A 75 -1.57 -10.76 10.16
N GLN A 76 -2.07 -9.54 10.36
CA GLN A 76 -3.34 -9.10 9.77
C GLN A 76 -3.09 -8.33 8.48
N VAL A 77 -3.78 -8.72 7.41
CA VAL A 77 -3.57 -8.17 6.07
C VAL A 77 -4.89 -8.09 5.31
N TRP A 78 -5.02 -7.08 4.45
CA TRP A 78 -6.23 -6.84 3.64
C TRP A 78 -6.05 -7.18 2.17
N ALA A 79 -4.89 -6.89 1.59
CA ALA A 79 -4.61 -7.10 0.18
C ALA A 79 -3.13 -7.42 -0.04
N PHE A 80 -2.86 -8.19 -1.10
CA PHE A 80 -1.52 -8.66 -1.46
C PHE A 80 -1.28 -8.54 -2.96
N HIS A 81 -0.02 -8.31 -3.34
CA HIS A 81 0.44 -8.44 -4.72
C HIS A 81 1.87 -9.04 -4.76
N PRO A 82 2.12 -10.12 -5.51
CA PRO A 82 3.42 -10.83 -5.51
C PRO A 82 4.56 -10.15 -6.27
N GLU A 83 4.38 -8.89 -6.69
CA GLU A 83 5.37 -8.20 -7.52
C GLU A 83 6.51 -7.68 -6.64
N ARG A 84 7.72 -7.65 -7.19
CA ARG A 84 8.95 -7.27 -6.45
C ARG A 84 9.50 -5.91 -6.88
N SER A 85 8.68 -5.09 -7.53
CA SER A 85 9.00 -3.74 -7.98
C SER A 85 9.41 -2.80 -6.83
N MET A 86 10.10 -1.71 -7.17
CA MET A 86 10.54 -0.69 -6.20
C MET A 86 9.41 0.20 -5.66
N ALA A 87 8.27 0.20 -6.33
CA ALA A 87 7.06 0.92 -5.94
C ALA A 87 5.86 -0.05 -5.98
N PRO A 88 4.79 0.21 -5.20
CA PRO A 88 3.62 -0.66 -5.18
C PRO A 88 2.99 -0.77 -6.58
N PRO A 89 2.57 -1.98 -7.01
CA PRO A 89 1.91 -2.20 -8.30
C PRO A 89 0.61 -1.40 -8.41
N SER A 90 0.32 -0.90 -9.61
CA SER A 90 -0.85 -0.04 -9.82
C SER A 90 -2.18 -0.80 -9.88
N THR A 91 -2.16 -2.08 -10.25
CA THR A 91 -3.32 -2.98 -10.39
C THR A 91 -2.89 -4.40 -10.03
N GLY A 92 -3.79 -5.40 -10.13
CA GLY A 92 -3.43 -6.82 -9.96
C GLY A 92 -3.48 -7.34 -8.52
N TRP A 93 -4.03 -6.55 -7.60
CA TRP A 93 -4.09 -6.86 -6.17
C TRP A 93 -5.10 -7.96 -5.86
N HIS A 94 -4.69 -8.94 -5.07
CA HIS A 94 -5.57 -9.94 -4.48
C HIS A 94 -6.33 -9.32 -3.30
N VAL A 95 -7.67 -9.38 -3.34
CA VAL A 95 -8.54 -8.84 -2.29
C VAL A 95 -9.68 -9.82 -1.93
N PRO A 96 -9.77 -10.32 -0.68
CA PRO A 96 -8.77 -10.20 0.39
C PRO A 96 -7.42 -10.80 -0.04
N PHE A 97 -6.37 -10.67 0.75
CA PHE A 97 -4.99 -11.01 0.36
C PHE A 97 -4.78 -12.39 -0.32
N GLY A 98 -5.57 -13.42 0.03
CA GLY A 98 -5.53 -14.75 -0.62
C GLY A 98 -6.70 -15.03 -1.58
N GLY A 99 -7.53 -14.02 -1.86
CA GLY A 99 -8.70 -14.09 -2.74
C GLY A 99 -8.34 -13.91 -4.21
N PRO A 100 -9.35 -13.75 -5.09
CA PRO A 100 -9.10 -13.44 -6.49
C PRO A 100 -8.49 -12.05 -6.67
N VAL A 101 -7.90 -11.81 -7.84
CA VAL A 101 -7.47 -10.48 -8.25
C VAL A 101 -8.68 -9.56 -8.39
N ASP A 102 -8.64 -8.42 -7.70
CA ASP A 102 -9.62 -7.35 -7.84
C ASP A 102 -9.21 -6.40 -8.96
N ALA A 103 -9.82 -6.57 -10.13
CA ALA A 103 -9.56 -5.76 -11.32
C ALA A 103 -9.89 -4.26 -11.14
N THR A 104 -10.59 -3.90 -10.06
CA THR A 104 -11.00 -2.52 -9.80
C THR A 104 -10.09 -1.80 -8.82
N LEU A 105 -9.28 -2.50 -8.01
CA LEU A 105 -8.35 -1.86 -7.08
C LEU A 105 -7.19 -1.21 -7.85
N VAL A 106 -7.07 0.11 -7.69
CA VAL A 106 -6.06 0.93 -8.36
C VAL A 106 -5.21 1.67 -7.33
N VAL A 107 -3.89 1.62 -7.51
CA VAL A 107 -2.88 2.28 -6.70
C VAL A 107 -2.04 3.21 -7.58
N ARG A 108 -1.79 4.45 -7.15
CA ARG A 108 -1.02 5.45 -7.91
C ARG A 108 -0.07 6.20 -6.97
N CYS A 109 1.22 6.26 -7.31
CA CYS A 109 2.26 7.04 -6.61
C CYS A 109 2.47 8.40 -7.26
#